data_AF-A0A954MH82-F1
#
_entry.id   AF-A0A954MH82-F1
#
_cell.length_a   1.000
_cell.length_b   1.000
_cell.length_c   1.000
_cell.angle_alpha   90.00
_cell.angle_beta   90.00
_cell.angle_gamma   90.00
#
_symmetry.space_group_name_H-M   'P 1'
#
loop_
_entity.id
_entity.type
_entity.pdbx_description
1 polymer ?
#
loop_
_entity_poly.entity_id
_entity_poly.type
_entity_poly.pdbx_seq_one_letter_code
_entity_poly.pdbx_strand_id
1 'polypeptide(L)'
;MEHLDAYLNRGGPVVGLRTATHAFRMKADEPFAKYSFDYRGDDYQLGFGHQVLGQTWVGHYGRNHLQSTRISVVDGKQDHPILRGVKDIWVQAGGYVGKPVDGNILTMAQPLNGMTPESPADDSKPPMPSEWTRTYSTSTGRTGRVFTSLYGTPEDLLNDGYRRLLVNGCLWAAGLEDAITPD
;
A
#
# COMPACT_ATOMS: atom_id res chain seq x y z
N MET A 1 -0.82 -21.63 0.86
CA MET A 1 -1.04 -20.76 2.03
C MET A 1 -0.13 -21.09 3.20
N GLU A 2 0.15 -22.36 3.50
CA GLU A 2 1.06 -22.78 4.59
C GLU A 2 2.38 -21.99 4.66
N HIS A 3 3.08 -21.82 3.53
CA HIS A 3 4.34 -21.05 3.51
C HIS A 3 4.16 -19.57 3.86
N LEU A 4 3.03 -18.97 3.48
CA LEU A 4 2.73 -17.57 3.83
C LEU A 4 2.36 -17.46 5.31
N ASP A 5 1.53 -18.38 5.83
CA ASP A 5 1.22 -18.43 7.27
C ASP A 5 2.51 -18.59 8.10
N ALA A 6 3.39 -19.52 7.73
CA ALA A 6 4.69 -19.69 8.37
C ALA A 6 5.59 -18.45 8.24
N TYR A 7 5.57 -17.76 7.09
CA TYR A 7 6.30 -16.51 6.87
C TYR A 7 5.82 -15.38 7.79
N LEU A 8 4.51 -15.23 7.91
CA LEU A 8 3.91 -14.23 8.78
C LEU A 8 4.17 -14.57 10.25
N ASN A 9 4.02 -15.83 10.65
CA ASN A 9 4.25 -16.29 12.02
C ASN A 9 5.73 -16.17 12.48
N ARG A 10 6.68 -16.05 11.55
CA ARG A 10 8.08 -15.72 11.89
C ARG A 10 8.37 -14.21 11.92
N GLY A 11 7.40 -13.34 11.60
CA GLY A 11 7.57 -11.89 11.57
C GLY A 11 8.29 -11.37 10.33
N GLY A 12 8.20 -12.08 9.19
CA GLY A 12 8.85 -11.63 7.96
C GLY A 12 8.30 -10.30 7.43
N PRO A 13 9.13 -9.45 6.79
CA PRO A 13 8.66 -8.18 6.25
C PRO A 13 7.72 -8.37 5.05
N VAL A 14 6.77 -7.46 4.85
CA VAL A 14 5.77 -7.53 3.79
C VAL A 14 5.75 -6.24 2.99
N VAL A 15 5.74 -6.36 1.66
CA VAL A 15 5.39 -5.27 0.75
C VAL A 15 4.09 -5.63 0.05
N GLY A 16 3.04 -4.84 0.26
CA GLY A 16 1.73 -5.04 -0.35
C GLY A 16 1.44 -3.96 -1.38
N LEU A 17 1.07 -4.36 -2.60
CA LEU A 17 0.74 -3.43 -3.69
C LEU A 17 -0.70 -3.64 -4.16
N ARG A 18 -1.42 -2.54 -4.41
CA ARG A 18 -2.71 -2.49 -5.08
C ARG A 18 -3.72 -3.49 -4.50
N THR A 19 -3.99 -4.57 -5.23
CA THR A 19 -5.01 -5.57 -4.90
C THR A 19 -4.63 -6.47 -3.73
N ALA A 20 -3.38 -6.38 -3.23
CA ALA A 20 -2.96 -7.10 -2.02
C ALA A 20 -3.83 -6.77 -0.79
N THR A 21 -4.46 -5.58 -0.75
CA THR A 21 -5.44 -5.21 0.28
C THR A 21 -6.68 -6.09 0.29
N HIS A 22 -7.01 -6.78 -0.80
CA HIS A 22 -8.07 -7.80 -0.83
C HIS A 22 -7.55 -9.18 -1.24
N ALA A 23 -6.29 -9.45 -0.93
CA ALA A 23 -5.86 -10.82 -0.78
C ALA A 23 -6.39 -11.38 0.56
N PHE A 24 -6.78 -12.63 0.67
CA PHE A 24 -7.09 -13.59 -0.40
C PHE A 24 -8.60 -13.67 -0.58
N ARG A 25 -9.09 -14.43 -1.57
CA ARG A 25 -10.51 -14.80 -1.64
C ARG A 25 -10.62 -16.30 -1.43
N MET A 26 -11.05 -16.70 -0.24
CA MET A 26 -11.10 -18.11 0.18
C MET A 26 -12.51 -18.46 0.64
N LYS A 27 -12.89 -19.72 0.52
CA LYS A 27 -14.16 -20.21 1.08
C LYS A 27 -14.00 -20.43 2.59
N ALA A 28 -15.11 -20.36 3.32
CA ALA A 28 -15.10 -20.44 4.78
C ALA A 28 -14.60 -21.79 5.33
N ASP A 29 -14.75 -22.88 4.57
CA ASP A 29 -14.33 -24.23 4.92
C ASP A 29 -12.91 -24.58 4.46
N GLU A 30 -12.24 -23.69 3.70
CA GLU A 30 -10.87 -23.91 3.27
C GLU A 30 -9.87 -23.71 4.42
N PRO A 31 -8.79 -24.52 4.48
CA PRO A 31 -7.68 -24.24 5.36
C PRO A 31 -7.19 -22.81 5.15
N PHE A 32 -6.92 -22.09 6.24
CA PHE A 32 -6.47 -20.69 6.21
C PHE A 32 -7.51 -19.65 5.74
N ALA A 33 -8.81 -19.99 5.73
CA ALA A 33 -9.90 -19.06 5.42
C ALA A 33 -9.84 -17.73 6.17
N LYS A 34 -9.21 -17.69 7.36
CA LYS A 34 -8.93 -16.46 8.13
C LYS A 34 -8.25 -15.36 7.32
N TYR A 35 -7.44 -15.71 6.32
CA TYR A 35 -6.75 -14.71 5.48
C TYR A 35 -7.62 -14.15 4.35
N SER A 36 -8.83 -14.64 4.14
CA SER A 36 -9.75 -14.08 3.15
C SER A 36 -10.07 -12.63 3.50
N PHE A 37 -10.06 -11.72 2.54
CA PHE A 37 -10.27 -10.28 2.77
C PHE A 37 -11.64 -9.94 3.38
N ASP A 38 -12.59 -10.86 3.21
CA ASP A 38 -13.97 -10.80 3.70
C ASP A 38 -14.21 -11.73 4.91
N TYR A 39 -13.14 -12.23 5.54
CA TYR A 39 -13.23 -13.07 6.72
C TYR A 39 -13.93 -12.34 7.88
N ARG A 40 -14.88 -13.02 8.52
CA ARG A 40 -15.79 -12.46 9.52
C ARG A 40 -15.51 -12.92 10.96
N GLY A 41 -14.52 -13.78 11.17
CA GLY A 41 -14.15 -14.22 12.51
C GLY A 41 -13.40 -13.14 13.27
N ASP A 42 -13.67 -13.02 14.56
CA ASP A 42 -13.07 -12.00 15.44
C ASP A 42 -11.56 -12.20 15.65
N ASP A 43 -11.05 -13.40 15.39
CA ASP A 43 -9.63 -13.75 15.53
C ASP A 43 -8.74 -13.13 14.45
N TYR A 44 -9.31 -12.76 13.29
CA TYR A 44 -8.56 -12.23 12.15
C TYR A 44 -9.42 -11.37 11.22
N GLN A 45 -10.29 -10.54 11.81
CA GLN A 45 -11.34 -9.80 11.11
C GLN A 45 -10.85 -9.08 9.86
N LEU A 46 -11.59 -9.18 8.75
CA LEU A 46 -11.25 -8.55 7.46
C LEU A 46 -9.93 -9.03 6.82
N GLY A 47 -9.36 -10.12 7.31
CA GLY A 47 -8.35 -10.89 6.60
C GLY A 47 -6.96 -10.29 6.52
N PHE A 48 -6.16 -10.84 5.60
CA PHE A 48 -4.76 -10.47 5.42
C PHE A 48 -4.55 -8.97 5.19
N GLY A 49 -5.32 -8.37 4.28
CA GLY A 49 -5.17 -6.95 3.96
C GLY A 49 -5.36 -6.06 5.20
N HIS A 50 -6.40 -6.30 5.98
CA HIS A 50 -6.65 -5.51 7.19
C HIS A 50 -5.60 -5.76 8.27
N GLN A 51 -5.32 -7.03 8.58
CA GLN A 51 -4.48 -7.41 9.71
C GLN A 51 -2.98 -7.18 9.47
N VAL A 52 -2.51 -7.32 8.23
CA VAL A 52 -1.10 -7.17 7.86
C VAL A 52 -0.84 -5.82 7.22
N LEU A 53 -1.60 -5.46 6.19
CA LEU A 53 -1.37 -4.22 5.43
C LEU A 53 -1.99 -2.99 6.08
N GLY A 54 -2.88 -3.18 7.05
CA GLY A 54 -3.61 -2.13 7.74
C GLY A 54 -4.87 -1.67 7.04
N GLN A 55 -5.26 -2.31 5.93
CA GLN A 55 -6.50 -2.02 5.24
C GLN A 55 -6.94 -3.20 4.35
N THR A 56 -8.22 -3.60 4.47
CA THR A 56 -8.89 -4.45 3.46
C THR A 56 -9.43 -3.62 2.30
N TRP A 57 -9.99 -4.21 1.25
CA TRP A 57 -10.64 -3.42 0.20
C TRP A 57 -11.79 -2.57 0.73
N VAL A 58 -11.72 -1.26 0.44
CA VAL A 58 -12.76 -0.29 0.81
C VAL A 58 -13.57 0.13 -0.41
N GLY A 59 -12.89 0.53 -1.50
CA GLY A 59 -13.56 0.99 -2.70
C GLY A 59 -12.66 1.80 -3.63
N HIS A 60 -13.15 2.01 -4.85
CA HIS A 60 -12.59 3.00 -5.75
C HIS A 60 -12.91 4.41 -5.27
N TYR A 61 -11.96 5.33 -5.47
CA TYR A 61 -12.14 6.74 -5.14
C TYR A 61 -12.33 7.60 -6.39
N GLY A 62 -11.57 7.36 -7.45
CA GLY A 62 -11.84 7.91 -8.78
C GLY A 62 -12.01 6.81 -9.84
N ARG A 63 -12.22 7.25 -11.08
CA ARG A 63 -12.63 6.39 -12.20
C ARG A 63 -11.44 5.91 -13.01
N ASN A 64 -11.21 4.60 -13.04
CA ASN A 64 -10.17 4.01 -13.89
C ASN A 64 -10.35 4.39 -15.36
N HIS A 65 -9.23 4.57 -16.07
CA HIS A 65 -9.16 4.94 -17.50
C HIS A 65 -9.75 6.30 -17.89
N LEU A 66 -10.31 7.06 -16.93
CA LEU A 66 -10.80 8.43 -17.13
C LEU A 66 -10.06 9.42 -16.23
N GLN A 67 -9.66 8.97 -15.04
CA GLN A 67 -8.90 9.71 -14.06
C GLN A 67 -7.58 8.98 -13.79
N SER A 68 -6.51 9.75 -13.70
CA SER A 68 -5.21 9.35 -13.15
C SER A 68 -5.07 9.89 -11.73
N THR A 69 -3.94 9.63 -11.07
CA THR A 69 -3.70 10.08 -9.70
C THR A 69 -2.32 10.73 -9.60
N ARG A 70 -2.27 11.92 -9.00
CA ARG A 70 -1.03 12.52 -8.51
C ARG A 70 -0.81 12.09 -7.07
N ILE A 71 0.39 11.63 -6.74
CA ILE A 71 0.75 11.25 -5.38
C ILE A 71 1.76 12.26 -4.84
N SER A 72 1.48 12.83 -3.68
CA SER A 72 2.32 13.82 -3.02
C SER A 72 2.78 13.32 -1.66
N VAL A 73 4.03 13.64 -1.30
CA VAL A 73 4.59 13.37 0.03
C VAL A 73 3.82 14.17 1.09
N VAL A 74 3.52 13.56 2.23
CA VAL A 74 2.95 14.24 3.39
C VAL A 74 3.99 15.18 4.01
N ASP A 75 3.59 16.40 4.35
CA ASP A 75 4.45 17.37 5.02
C ASP A 75 5.05 16.80 6.31
N GLY A 76 6.36 16.96 6.49
CA GLY A 76 7.13 16.42 7.61
C GLY A 76 7.57 14.95 7.43
N LYS A 77 7.31 14.31 6.28
CA LYS A 77 7.79 12.94 5.98
C LYS A 77 8.98 12.89 5.05
N GLN A 78 9.46 14.01 4.53
CA GLN A 78 10.51 14.11 3.51
C GLN A 78 11.80 13.36 3.88
N ASP A 79 12.13 13.30 5.18
CA ASP A 79 13.34 12.62 5.68
C ASP A 79 13.18 11.10 5.82
N HIS A 80 11.98 10.55 5.60
CA HIS A 80 11.77 9.12 5.68
C HIS A 80 12.57 8.39 4.59
N PRO A 81 13.32 7.31 4.90
CA PRO A 81 14.21 6.67 3.91
C PRO A 81 13.52 6.29 2.61
N ILE A 82 12.27 5.81 2.67
CA ILE A 82 11.47 5.46 1.48
C ILE A 82 11.31 6.64 0.50
N LEU A 83 11.28 7.87 0.99
CA LEU A 83 11.00 9.07 0.20
C LEU A 83 12.26 9.74 -0.36
N ARG A 84 13.46 9.21 -0.07
CA ARG A 84 14.72 9.75 -0.58
C ARG A 84 14.80 9.61 -2.11
N GLY A 85 15.00 10.74 -2.80
CA GLY A 85 15.05 10.80 -4.27
C GLY A 85 13.69 10.65 -4.95
N VAL A 86 12.59 10.49 -4.21
CA VAL A 86 11.25 10.35 -4.79
C VAL A 86 10.71 11.73 -5.16
N LYS A 87 10.33 11.90 -6.43
CA LYS A 87 9.80 13.15 -7.00
C LYS A 87 8.70 12.86 -8.02
N ASP A 88 7.84 13.84 -8.26
CA ASP A 88 6.93 13.88 -9.42
C ASP A 88 6.12 12.58 -9.64
N ILE A 89 5.56 12.05 -8.56
CA ILE A 89 4.83 10.78 -8.59
C ILE A 89 3.48 10.99 -9.26
N TRP A 90 3.27 10.28 -10.36
CA TRP A 90 2.02 10.22 -11.08
C TRP A 90 1.76 8.79 -11.54
N VAL A 91 0.53 8.33 -11.35
CA VAL A 91 0.12 6.94 -11.61
C VAL A 91 -1.17 6.93 -12.44
N GLN A 92 -1.35 5.90 -13.27
CA GLN A 92 -2.44 5.82 -14.25
C GLN A 92 -3.73 5.21 -13.69
N ALA A 93 -3.75 4.87 -12.40
CA ALA A 93 -4.96 4.43 -11.71
C ALA A 93 -5.84 5.62 -11.28
N GLY A 94 -7.17 5.42 -11.30
CA GLY A 94 -8.14 6.45 -10.88
C GLY A 94 -8.22 6.70 -9.38
N GLY A 95 -7.50 5.93 -8.57
CA GLY A 95 -7.41 6.13 -7.13
C GLY A 95 -8.28 5.19 -6.30
N TYR A 96 -7.76 4.79 -5.15
CA TYR A 96 -8.44 3.96 -4.15
C TYR A 96 -8.76 4.76 -2.89
N VAL A 97 -9.78 4.32 -2.15
CA VAL A 97 -10.06 4.88 -0.82
C VAL A 97 -8.96 4.41 0.15
N GLY A 98 -8.22 5.37 0.70
CA GLY A 98 -7.21 5.14 1.74
C GLY A 98 -7.74 5.46 3.13
N LYS A 99 -7.79 4.45 3.99
CA LYS A 99 -8.24 4.47 5.39
C LYS A 99 -7.47 3.41 6.19
N PRO A 100 -6.12 3.47 6.24
CA PRO A 100 -5.36 2.55 7.05
C PRO A 100 -5.76 2.69 8.52
N VAL A 101 -5.88 1.57 9.24
CA VAL A 101 -6.28 1.58 10.66
C VAL A 101 -5.22 2.17 11.59
N ASP A 102 -3.96 2.15 11.14
CA ASP A 102 -2.79 2.66 11.83
C ASP A 102 -1.65 2.88 10.81
N GLY A 103 -0.48 3.24 11.32
CA GLY A 103 0.74 3.35 10.53
C GLY A 103 1.17 4.77 10.23
N ASN A 104 2.38 4.87 9.69
CA ASN A 104 3.00 6.11 9.27
C ASN A 104 2.66 6.38 7.81
N ILE A 105 1.67 7.25 7.58
CA ILE A 105 1.25 7.69 6.25
C ILE A 105 2.36 8.55 5.64
N LEU A 106 2.87 8.13 4.48
CA LEU A 106 4.00 8.78 3.80
C LEU A 106 3.52 9.72 2.69
N THR A 107 2.40 9.39 2.06
CA THR A 107 1.93 10.04 0.83
C THR A 107 0.41 10.10 0.79
N MET A 108 -0.08 11.07 0.02
CA MET A 108 -1.49 11.29 -0.27
C MET A 108 -1.71 11.24 -1.78
N ALA A 109 -2.78 10.58 -2.22
CA ALA A 109 -3.22 10.45 -3.60
C ALA A 109 -4.38 11.39 -3.90
N GLN A 110 -4.19 12.25 -4.90
CA GLN A 110 -5.20 13.15 -5.46
C GLN A 110 -5.62 12.64 -6.85
N PRO A 111 -6.88 12.21 -7.04
CA PRO A 111 -7.42 11.94 -8.37
C PRO A 111 -7.39 13.20 -9.25
N LEU A 112 -7.06 13.01 -10.52
CA LEU A 112 -7.02 14.05 -11.55
C LEU A 112 -8.12 13.80 -12.60
N ASN A 113 -8.70 14.88 -13.14
CA ASN A 113 -9.70 14.86 -14.21
C ASN A 113 -9.03 14.72 -15.59
N GLY A 114 -8.36 13.60 -15.78
CA GLY A 114 -7.71 13.23 -17.03
C GLY A 114 -6.58 12.22 -16.82
N MET A 115 -5.97 11.81 -17.93
CA MET A 115 -4.95 10.75 -17.98
C MET A 115 -3.54 11.32 -18.23
N THR A 116 -3.28 12.56 -17.81
CA THR A 116 -1.95 13.18 -17.86
C THR A 116 -1.56 13.75 -16.49
N PRO A 117 -0.26 13.89 -16.19
CA PRO A 117 0.21 14.51 -14.94
C PRO A 117 -0.29 15.95 -14.73
N GLU A 118 -0.54 16.68 -15.80
CA GLU A 118 -0.99 18.08 -15.79
C GLU A 118 -2.51 18.22 -15.70
N SER A 119 -3.25 17.11 -15.74
CA SER A 119 -4.70 17.13 -15.64
C SER A 119 -5.12 17.79 -14.31
N PRO A 120 -6.18 18.63 -14.30
CA PRO A 120 -6.61 19.31 -13.08
C PRO A 120 -7.05 18.30 -12.02
N ALA A 121 -6.89 18.65 -10.74
CA ALA A 121 -7.42 17.83 -9.65
C ALA A 121 -8.94 17.68 -9.74
N ASP A 122 -9.47 16.56 -9.24
CA ASP A 122 -10.90 16.42 -8.97
C ASP A 122 -11.26 17.10 -7.65
N ASP A 123 -11.74 18.34 -7.71
CA ASP A 123 -12.10 19.16 -6.55
C ASP A 123 -13.21 18.53 -5.67
N SER A 124 -13.96 17.55 -6.19
CA SER A 124 -14.95 16.80 -5.39
C SER A 124 -14.32 15.72 -4.50
N LYS A 125 -13.01 15.49 -4.64
CA LYS A 125 -12.28 14.37 -4.04
C LYS A 125 -11.00 14.85 -3.36
N PRO A 126 -11.06 15.19 -2.06
CA PRO A 126 -9.84 15.49 -1.31
C PRO A 126 -8.83 14.34 -1.34
N PRO A 127 -7.52 14.61 -1.24
CA PRO A 127 -6.51 13.57 -1.26
C PRO A 127 -6.72 12.50 -0.17
N MET A 128 -6.41 11.25 -0.49
CA MET A 128 -6.51 10.11 0.44
C MET A 128 -5.13 9.50 0.70
N PRO A 129 -4.86 8.89 1.87
CA PRO A 129 -3.64 8.13 2.11
C PRO A 129 -3.36 7.10 1.00
N SER A 130 -2.14 7.04 0.50
CA SER A 130 -1.78 6.15 -0.62
C SER A 130 -0.70 5.13 -0.28
N GLU A 131 0.40 5.58 0.33
CA GLU A 131 1.46 4.71 0.84
C GLU A 131 1.71 4.96 2.32
N TRP A 132 1.90 3.87 3.06
CA TRP A 132 2.21 3.93 4.48
C TRP A 132 3.09 2.77 4.90
N THR A 133 3.74 2.96 6.05
CA THR A 133 4.46 1.89 6.73
C THR A 133 3.81 1.54 8.05
N ARG A 134 3.79 0.26 8.42
CA ARG A 134 3.35 -0.18 9.75
C ARG A 134 4.11 -1.42 10.19
N THR A 135 3.76 -1.94 11.36
CA THR A 135 4.12 -3.29 11.79
C THR A 135 2.87 -4.13 12.02
N TYR A 136 3.00 -5.44 11.85
CA TYR A 136 2.01 -6.41 12.33
C TYR A 136 2.64 -7.26 13.43
N SER A 137 1.80 -7.81 14.31
CA SER A 137 2.21 -8.68 15.40
C SER A 137 1.66 -10.08 15.21
N THR A 138 2.45 -11.08 15.57
CA THR A 138 2.05 -12.50 15.57
C THR A 138 1.55 -12.92 16.94
N SER A 139 0.85 -14.07 17.02
CA SER A 139 0.44 -14.68 18.29
C SER A 139 1.63 -15.04 19.20
N THR A 140 2.84 -15.16 18.65
CA THR A 140 4.07 -15.45 19.39
C THR A 140 4.83 -14.19 19.84
N GLY A 141 4.27 -13.00 19.61
CA GLY A 141 4.88 -11.72 19.98
C GLY A 141 5.96 -11.21 19.03
N ARG A 142 6.27 -11.93 17.94
CA ARG A 142 7.13 -11.42 16.86
C ARG A 142 6.41 -10.33 16.07
N THR A 143 7.18 -9.40 15.54
CA THR A 143 6.69 -8.31 14.69
C THR A 143 7.34 -8.35 13.31
N GLY A 144 6.60 -7.92 12.28
CA GLY A 144 7.12 -7.75 10.92
C GLY A 144 6.84 -6.36 10.39
N ARG A 145 7.80 -5.80 9.62
CA ARG A 145 7.67 -4.50 8.95
C ARG A 145 6.78 -4.61 7.72
N VAL A 146 6.00 -3.59 7.46
CA VAL A 146 5.10 -3.55 6.30
C VAL A 146 5.22 -2.22 5.60
N PHE A 147 5.38 -2.27 4.28
CA PHE A 147 5.15 -1.14 3.38
C PHE A 147 3.96 -1.47 2.48
N THR A 148 2.96 -0.60 2.48
CA THR A 148 1.76 -0.77 1.67
C THR A 148 1.65 0.36 0.67
N SER A 149 1.36 0.04 -0.59
CA SER A 149 0.91 0.99 -1.61
C SER A 149 -0.45 0.54 -2.15
N LEU A 150 -1.38 1.48 -2.26
CA LEU A 150 -2.67 1.24 -2.92
C LEU A 150 -2.58 1.25 -4.45
N TYR A 151 -1.40 1.52 -4.99
CA TYR A 151 -1.10 1.62 -6.42
C TYR A 151 -0.10 0.52 -6.82
N GLY A 152 0.30 0.46 -8.09
CA GLY A 152 1.20 -0.57 -8.59
C GLY A 152 0.66 -1.32 -9.80
N THR A 153 -0.09 -0.64 -10.65
CA THR A 153 -0.40 -1.15 -11.99
C THR A 153 0.88 -1.18 -12.83
N PRO A 154 0.99 -2.04 -13.85
CA PRO A 154 2.14 -2.03 -14.76
C PRO A 154 2.41 -0.64 -15.36
N GLU A 155 1.36 0.11 -15.68
CA GLU A 155 1.45 1.45 -16.26
C GLU A 155 1.96 2.49 -15.26
N ASP A 156 1.73 2.30 -13.95
CA ASP A 156 2.26 3.17 -12.89
C ASP A 156 3.79 3.08 -12.84
N LEU A 157 4.36 1.92 -13.20
CA LEU A 157 5.82 1.71 -13.22
C LEU A 157 6.51 2.46 -14.37
N LEU A 158 5.78 3.10 -15.28
CA LEU A 158 6.38 4.00 -16.27
C LEU A 158 6.87 5.32 -15.64
N ASN A 159 6.37 5.67 -14.45
CA ASN A 159 6.80 6.87 -13.73
C ASN A 159 8.05 6.57 -12.87
N ASP A 160 9.13 7.31 -13.10
CA ASP A 160 10.43 7.13 -12.43
C ASP A 160 10.33 7.33 -10.91
N GLY A 161 9.60 8.37 -10.49
CA GLY A 161 9.35 8.66 -9.09
C GLY A 161 8.63 7.54 -8.36
N TYR A 162 7.60 6.97 -8.98
CA TYR A 162 6.85 5.85 -8.43
C TYR A 162 7.68 4.57 -8.38
N ARG A 163 8.47 4.28 -9.43
CA ARG A 163 9.43 3.16 -9.39
C ARG A 163 10.43 3.32 -8.25
N ARG A 164 10.99 4.52 -8.07
CA ARG A 164 11.92 4.80 -6.96
C ARG A 164 11.26 4.58 -5.61
N LEU A 165 10.03 5.06 -5.42
CA LEU A 165 9.25 4.86 -4.21
C LEU A 165 9.10 3.36 -3.87
N LEU A 166 8.75 2.53 -4.86
CA LEU A 166 8.58 1.10 -4.66
C LEU A 166 9.91 0.38 -4.36
N VAL A 167 10.98 0.70 -5.08
CA VAL A 167 12.31 0.13 -4.83
C VAL A 167 12.77 0.48 -3.42
N ASN A 168 12.67 1.75 -3.03
CA ASN A 168 13.02 2.20 -1.70
C ASN A 168 12.15 1.52 -0.63
N GLY A 169 10.86 1.34 -0.89
CA GLY A 169 9.93 0.61 -0.01
C GLY A 169 10.33 -0.85 0.21
N CYS A 170 10.76 -1.54 -0.85
CA CYS A 170 11.29 -2.90 -0.76
C CYS A 170 12.59 -2.98 0.06
N LEU A 171 13.53 -2.07 -0.20
CA LEU A 171 14.80 -2.01 0.55
C LEU A 171 14.55 -1.71 2.04
N TRP A 172 13.68 -0.74 2.33
CA TRP A 172 13.27 -0.40 3.69
C TRP A 172 12.61 -1.59 4.39
N ALA A 173 11.70 -2.30 3.73
CA ALA A 173 11.04 -3.46 4.32
C ALA A 173 12.06 -4.57 4.64
N ALA A 174 13.08 -4.74 3.80
CA ALA A 174 14.17 -5.70 4.01
C ALA A 174 15.21 -5.27 5.06
N GLY A 175 15.13 -4.06 5.62
CA GLY A 175 16.14 -3.54 6.55
C GLY A 175 17.43 -3.10 5.86
N LEU A 176 17.34 -2.66 4.61
CA LEU A 176 18.45 -2.23 3.77
C LEU A 176 18.41 -0.71 3.50
N GLU A 177 18.03 0.10 4.49
CA GLU A 177 17.91 1.55 4.36
C GLU A 177 19.22 2.22 3.94
N ASP A 178 20.36 1.65 4.33
CA ASP A 178 21.70 2.13 3.94
C ASP A 178 21.94 2.02 2.42
N ALA A 179 21.23 1.11 1.73
CA ALA A 179 21.28 0.96 0.28
C ALA A 179 20.40 1.99 -0.46
N ILE A 180 19.56 2.74 0.26
CA ILE A 180 18.72 3.78 -0.33
C ILE A 180 19.55 5.06 -0.44
N THR A 181 20.20 5.31 -1.57
CA THR A 181 20.98 6.55 -1.77
C THR A 181 20.09 7.70 -2.24
N PRO A 182 20.54 8.96 -2.12
CA PRO A 182 20.07 10.04 -2.99
C PRO A 182 20.42 9.73 -4.46
N ASP A 183 19.78 10.43 -5.39
CA ASP A 183 20.24 10.48 -6.79
C ASP A 183 21.54 11.28 -6.93
#